data_AF-A0A2D4TTB4-F1
#
_entry.id   AF-A0A2D4TTB4-F1
#
_cell.length_a   1.000
_cell.length_b   1.000
_cell.length_c   1.000
_cell.angle_alpha   90.00
_cell.angle_beta   90.00
_cell.angle_gamma   90.00
#
_symmetry.space_group_name_H-M   'P 1'
#
loop_
_entity.id
_entity.type
_entity.pdbx_description
1 polymer ?
#
loop_
_entity_poly.entity_id
_entity_poly.type
_entity_poly.pdbx_seq_one_letter_code
_entity_poly.pdbx_strand_id
1 'polypeptide(L)'
;MKNIGTNYIRYFLEFIIIITGVVLSFYLDDLRQLNEKESYKDTLIEELLITSKEDLNQIEKITFDLNQVQVFIKELLADLDDGKKGIGDAEIAEKYLFITQKMSVSFFPQNGTFNQLISTGSIELIDSKEFRRVLLNNYTHYYERNSANNRTLDDLYLAFGANIDPKITVSSIEKDDASFIYSDQAVSAFDIDPEFYLSNTFKAYLLTAQSMVGKNIDMLEIFSKSYTDIITLANKEIS
;
A
#
# COMPACT_ATOMS: atom_id res chain seq x y z
N MET A 1 -49.25 -45.35 -51.14
CA MET A 1 -49.21 -44.54 -49.90
C MET A 1 -48.02 -44.93 -49.01
N LYS A 2 -46.76 -44.77 -49.48
CA LYS A 2 -45.57 -45.20 -48.71
C LYS A 2 -44.47 -44.13 -48.55
N ASN A 3 -44.71 -42.88 -49.00
CA ASN A 3 -43.70 -41.81 -49.01
C ASN A 3 -43.99 -40.62 -48.08
N ILE A 4 -45.13 -40.60 -47.38
CA ILE A 4 -45.51 -39.44 -46.55
C ILE A 4 -44.80 -39.50 -45.18
N GLY A 5 -44.77 -40.66 -44.52
CA GLY A 5 -44.10 -40.84 -43.22
C GLY A 5 -42.57 -40.67 -43.27
N THR A 6 -41.93 -41.10 -44.37
CA THR A 6 -40.48 -40.95 -44.60
C THR A 6 -40.07 -39.49 -44.74
N ASN A 7 -40.91 -38.66 -45.36
CA ASN A 7 -40.64 -37.23 -45.51
C ASN A 7 -40.74 -36.48 -44.16
N TYR A 8 -41.69 -36.84 -43.29
CA TYR A 8 -41.78 -36.24 -41.95
C TYR A 8 -40.58 -36.59 -41.06
N ILE A 9 -40.10 -37.84 -41.12
CA ILE A 9 -38.89 -38.25 -40.39
C ILE A 9 -37.68 -37.46 -40.89
N ARG A 10 -37.55 -37.28 -42.21
CA ARG A 10 -36.48 -36.48 -42.80
C ARG A 10 -36.53 -35.02 -42.34
N TYR A 11 -37.70 -34.37 -42.41
CA TYR A 11 -37.84 -32.98 -41.95
C TYR A 11 -37.58 -32.81 -40.45
N PHE A 12 -37.97 -33.80 -39.64
CA PHE A 12 -37.65 -33.80 -38.21
C PHE A 12 -36.15 -33.96 -37.93
N LEU A 13 -35.46 -34.83 -38.68
CA LEU A 13 -34.00 -34.95 -38.60
C LEU A 13 -33.30 -33.67 -39.06
N GLU A 14 -33.75 -33.06 -40.17
CA GLU A 14 -33.24 -31.76 -40.64
C GLU A 14 -33.43 -30.67 -39.59
N PHE A 15 -34.59 -30.61 -38.94
CA PHE A 15 -34.85 -29.69 -37.83
C PHE A 15 -33.90 -29.93 -36.63
N ILE A 16 -33.70 -31.18 -36.21
CA ILE A 16 -32.75 -31.52 -35.14
C ILE A 16 -31.34 -31.09 -35.52
N ILE A 17 -30.90 -31.35 -36.75
CA ILE A 17 -29.56 -30.98 -37.22
C ILE A 17 -29.37 -29.46 -37.19
N ILE A 18 -30.35 -28.68 -37.66
CA ILE A 18 -30.29 -27.22 -37.63
C ILE A 18 -30.23 -26.71 -36.18
N ILE A 19 -31.13 -27.17 -35.31
CA ILE A 19 -31.15 -26.75 -33.90
C ILE A 19 -29.84 -27.13 -33.19
N THR A 20 -29.33 -28.34 -33.43
CA THR A 20 -28.07 -28.80 -32.85
C THR A 20 -26.90 -27.97 -33.34
N GLY A 21 -26.85 -27.64 -34.63
CA GLY A 21 -25.81 -26.78 -35.20
C GLY A 21 -25.82 -25.38 -34.59
N VAL A 22 -26.99 -24.79 -34.41
CA VAL A 22 -27.14 -23.46 -33.77
C VAL A 22 -26.72 -23.51 -32.30
N VAL A 23 -27.22 -24.49 -31.53
CA VAL A 23 -26.86 -24.65 -30.11
C VAL A 23 -25.37 -24.91 -29.93
N LEU A 24 -24.78 -25.78 -30.77
CA LEU A 24 -23.35 -26.06 -30.74
C LEU A 24 -22.52 -24.82 -31.08
N SER A 25 -22.96 -24.02 -32.05
CA SER A 25 -22.28 -22.76 -32.39
C SER A 25 -22.27 -21.78 -31.21
N PHE A 26 -23.40 -21.60 -30.52
CA PHE A 26 -23.45 -20.74 -29.33
C PHE A 26 -22.59 -21.30 -28.20
N TYR A 27 -22.66 -22.61 -27.95
CA TYR A 27 -21.86 -23.26 -26.91
C TYR A 27 -20.35 -23.09 -27.15
N LEU A 28 -19.88 -23.26 -28.39
CA LEU A 28 -18.47 -23.05 -28.74
C LEU A 28 -18.05 -21.58 -28.60
N ASP A 29 -18.94 -20.65 -28.91
CA ASP A 29 -18.68 -19.22 -28.73
C ASP A 29 -18.58 -18.84 -27.24
N ASP A 30 -19.50 -19.34 -26.41
CA ASP A 30 -19.49 -19.14 -24.96
C ASP A 30 -18.22 -19.72 -24.31
N LEU A 31 -17.79 -20.91 -24.74
CA LEU A 31 -16.52 -21.51 -24.28
C LEU A 31 -15.32 -20.65 -24.65
N ARG A 32 -15.26 -20.12 -25.87
CA ARG A 32 -14.17 -19.23 -26.30
C ARG A 32 -14.16 -17.95 -25.46
N GLN A 33 -15.31 -17.31 -25.27
CA GLN A 33 -15.42 -16.10 -24.46
C GLN A 33 -15.04 -16.34 -23.00
N LEU A 34 -15.38 -17.50 -22.43
CA LEU A 34 -14.98 -17.86 -21.08
C LEU A 34 -13.45 -18.00 -20.98
N ASN A 35 -12.84 -18.74 -21.90
CA ASN A 35 -11.38 -18.91 -21.94
C ASN A 35 -10.64 -17.57 -22.09
N GLU A 36 -11.14 -16.65 -22.91
CA GLU A 36 -10.57 -15.31 -23.05
C GLU A 36 -10.65 -14.51 -21.74
N LYS A 37 -11.76 -14.62 -21.01
CA LYS A 37 -11.93 -13.96 -19.70
C LYS A 37 -11.05 -14.57 -18.61
N GLU A 38 -10.91 -15.89 -18.59
CA GLU A 38 -10.00 -16.60 -17.68
C GLU A 38 -8.54 -16.20 -17.95
N SER A 39 -8.12 -16.21 -19.22
CA SER A 39 -6.77 -15.76 -19.59
C SER A 39 -6.51 -14.30 -19.20
N TYR A 40 -7.51 -13.41 -19.36
CA TYR A 40 -7.38 -12.02 -18.95
C TYR A 40 -7.34 -11.87 -17.43
N LYS A 41 -8.11 -12.67 -16.67
CA LYS A 41 -8.00 -12.75 -15.20
C LYS A 41 -6.58 -13.14 -14.79
N ASP A 42 -5.99 -14.15 -15.42
CA ASP A 42 -4.64 -14.62 -15.08
C ASP A 42 -3.58 -13.53 -15.35
N THR A 43 -3.68 -12.81 -16.47
CA THR A 43 -2.81 -11.64 -16.74
C THR A 43 -2.91 -10.59 -15.64
N LEU A 44 -4.13 -10.26 -15.18
CA LEU A 44 -4.30 -9.31 -14.08
C LEU A 44 -3.73 -9.83 -12.76
N ILE A 45 -3.79 -11.14 -12.50
CA ILE A 45 -3.19 -11.74 -11.30
C ILE A 45 -1.66 -11.70 -11.37
N GLU A 46 -1.06 -11.90 -12.55
CA GLU A 46 0.38 -11.76 -12.77
C GLU A 46 0.86 -10.32 -12.53
N GLU A 47 0.14 -9.31 -13.04
CA GLU A 47 0.43 -7.90 -12.77
C GLU A 47 0.27 -7.57 -11.28
N LEU A 48 -0.74 -8.13 -10.62
CA LEU A 48 -0.97 -7.98 -9.20
C LEU A 48 0.17 -8.57 -8.37
N LEU A 49 0.74 -9.70 -8.79
CA LEU A 49 1.92 -10.30 -8.16
C LEU A 49 3.14 -9.38 -8.22
N ILE A 50 3.35 -8.69 -9.35
CA ILE A 50 4.46 -7.76 -9.53
C ILE A 50 4.28 -6.55 -8.60
N THR A 51 3.13 -5.88 -8.70
CA THR A 51 2.82 -4.68 -7.90
C THR A 51 2.81 -4.98 -6.39
N SER A 52 2.29 -6.14 -5.97
CA SER A 52 2.30 -6.55 -4.56
C SER A 52 3.71 -6.74 -3.99
N LYS A 53 4.67 -7.22 -4.80
CA LYS A 53 6.08 -7.36 -4.38
C LYS A 53 6.77 -5.99 -4.28
N GLU A 54 6.47 -5.09 -5.21
CA GLU A 54 6.98 -3.71 -5.17
C GLU A 54 6.47 -2.95 -3.94
N ASP A 55 5.17 -3.05 -3.66
CA ASP A 55 4.54 -2.45 -2.49
C ASP A 55 5.12 -3.03 -1.19
N LEU A 56 5.36 -4.35 -1.13
CA LEU A 56 6.02 -4.99 0.02
C LEU A 56 7.43 -4.45 0.24
N ASN A 57 8.24 -4.34 -0.82
CA ASN A 57 9.58 -3.76 -0.75
C ASN A 57 9.55 -2.28 -0.29
N GLN A 58 8.54 -1.52 -0.69
CA GLN A 58 8.37 -0.14 -0.24
C GLN A 58 8.03 -0.08 1.25
N ILE A 59 7.11 -0.94 1.70
CA ILE A 59 6.73 -1.07 3.11
C ILE A 59 7.96 -1.38 3.98
N GLU A 60 8.82 -2.30 3.56
CA GLU A 60 10.04 -2.66 4.29
C GLU A 60 10.97 -1.44 4.48
N LYS A 61 11.19 -0.66 3.42
CA LYS A 61 12.03 0.55 3.47
C LYS A 61 11.45 1.62 4.39
N ILE A 62 10.15 1.91 4.25
CA ILE A 62 9.48 2.91 5.09
C ILE A 62 9.51 2.45 6.55
N THR A 63 9.22 1.18 6.82
CA THR A 63 9.21 0.62 8.18
C THR A 63 10.59 0.69 8.83
N PHE A 64 11.67 0.46 8.07
CA PHE A 64 13.03 0.64 8.56
C PHE A 64 13.28 2.08 9.05
N ASP A 65 12.98 3.07 8.21
CA ASP A 65 13.16 4.49 8.55
C ASP A 65 12.31 4.89 9.76
N LEU A 66 11.05 4.48 9.81
CA LEU A 66 10.15 4.79 10.94
C LEU A 66 10.59 4.15 12.26
N ASN A 67 11.19 2.97 12.24
CA ASN A 67 11.78 2.37 13.43
C ASN A 67 12.99 3.18 13.92
N GLN A 68 13.81 3.70 13.02
CA GLN A 68 14.90 4.61 13.40
C GLN A 68 14.38 5.93 13.97
N VAL A 69 13.26 6.46 13.44
CA VAL A 69 12.56 7.61 14.04
C VAL A 69 12.15 7.31 15.49
N GLN A 70 11.58 6.12 15.77
CA GLN A 70 11.22 5.71 17.14
C GLN A 70 12.43 5.71 18.09
N VAL A 71 13.59 5.22 17.61
CA VAL A 71 14.84 5.20 18.38
C VAL A 71 15.28 6.63 18.71
N PHE A 72 15.36 7.52 17.71
CA PHE A 72 15.80 8.89 17.93
C PHE A 72 14.83 9.69 18.82
N ILE A 73 13.52 9.50 18.66
CA ILE A 73 12.54 10.12 19.57
C ILE A 73 12.78 9.64 21.01
N LYS A 74 13.02 8.34 21.21
CA LYS A 74 13.27 7.79 22.55
C LYS A 74 14.55 8.34 23.17
N GLU A 75 15.61 8.51 22.39
CA GLU A 75 16.87 9.08 22.86
C GLU A 75 16.71 10.56 23.25
N LEU A 76 16.01 11.36 22.44
CA LEU A 76 15.71 12.75 22.79
C LEU A 76 14.81 12.82 24.04
N LEU A 77 13.79 11.98 24.16
CA LEU A 77 12.93 11.94 25.34
C LEU A 77 13.72 11.58 26.62
N ALA A 78 14.66 10.64 26.53
CA ALA A 78 15.52 10.26 27.65
C ALA A 78 16.43 11.40 28.10
N ASP A 79 16.93 12.20 27.16
CA ASP A 79 17.72 13.41 27.47
C ASP A 79 16.88 14.50 28.16
N LEU A 80 15.57 14.52 27.93
CA LEU A 80 14.65 15.47 28.57
C LEU A 80 14.16 15.03 29.96
N ASP A 81 14.44 13.80 30.40
CA ASP A 81 13.81 13.22 31.60
C ASP A 81 14.35 13.77 32.93
N ASP A 82 15.63 14.17 32.99
CA ASP A 82 16.23 14.75 34.20
C ASP A 82 16.23 16.30 34.21
N GLY A 83 15.65 16.90 33.16
CA GLY A 83 15.58 18.35 32.95
C GLY A 83 16.92 19.00 32.62
N LYS A 84 17.94 18.22 32.24
CA LYS A 84 19.25 18.71 31.84
C LYS A 84 19.60 18.19 30.45
N LYS A 85 20.11 19.09 29.61
CA LYS A 85 20.61 18.74 28.29
C LYS A 85 21.94 17.99 28.42
N GLY A 86 21.93 16.69 28.16
CA GLY A 86 23.11 15.82 28.13
C GLY A 86 23.64 15.56 26.72
N ILE A 87 22.77 15.61 25.71
CA ILE A 87 23.11 15.47 24.29
C ILE A 87 23.60 16.82 23.73
N GLY A 88 24.65 16.78 22.90
CA GLY A 88 25.17 17.97 22.22
C GLY A 88 24.27 18.47 21.09
N ASP A 89 24.28 19.77 20.82
CA ASP A 89 23.41 20.43 19.84
C ASP A 89 23.51 19.85 18.43
N ALA A 90 24.71 19.46 18.00
CA ALA A 90 24.90 18.82 16.69
C ALA A 90 24.18 17.46 16.60
N GLU A 91 24.24 16.66 17.66
CA GLU A 91 23.57 15.37 17.72
C GLU A 91 22.03 15.53 17.83
N ILE A 92 21.56 16.55 18.54
CA ILE A 92 20.12 16.91 18.55
C ILE A 92 19.68 17.32 17.14
N ALA A 93 20.46 18.14 16.44
CA ALA A 93 20.15 18.58 15.08
C ALA A 93 20.07 17.39 14.10
N GLU A 94 21.00 16.44 14.18
CA GLU A 94 20.98 15.23 13.36
C GLU A 94 19.73 14.37 13.61
N LYS A 95 19.41 14.11 14.87
CA LYS A 95 18.23 13.33 15.26
C LYS A 95 16.94 14.04 14.87
N TYR A 96 16.83 15.34 15.16
CA TYR A 96 15.67 16.16 14.82
C TYR A 96 15.44 16.19 13.30
N LEU A 97 16.50 16.40 12.52
CA LEU A 97 16.42 16.41 11.06
C LEU A 97 15.89 15.07 10.54
N PHE A 98 16.44 13.96 11.01
CA PHE A 98 15.98 12.63 10.59
C PHE A 98 14.51 12.39 10.96
N ILE A 99 14.11 12.75 12.19
CA ILE A 99 12.71 12.64 12.65
C ILE A 99 11.80 13.42 11.71
N THR A 100 12.06 14.71 11.49
CA THR A 100 11.18 15.58 10.68
C THR A 100 11.10 15.15 9.21
N GLN A 101 12.16 14.58 8.65
CA GLN A 101 12.17 14.04 7.29
C GLN A 101 11.35 12.77 7.14
N LYS A 102 11.45 11.86 8.12
CA LYS A 102 10.98 10.49 7.96
C LYS A 102 9.65 10.21 8.67
N MET A 103 9.33 10.94 9.74
CA MET A 103 8.16 10.65 10.60
C MET A 103 6.82 10.72 9.87
N SER A 104 6.73 11.52 8.81
CA SER A 104 5.51 11.74 8.03
C SER A 104 5.50 11.04 6.67
N VAL A 105 6.51 10.21 6.39
CA VAL A 105 6.55 9.44 5.14
C VAL A 105 5.34 8.51 5.06
N SER A 106 4.55 8.72 4.01
CA SER A 106 3.30 8.03 3.75
C SER A 106 3.49 6.88 2.76
N PHE A 107 2.75 5.80 2.95
CA PHE A 107 2.68 4.68 2.00
C PHE A 107 1.44 4.80 1.12
N PHE A 108 1.57 4.50 -0.18
CA PHE A 108 0.49 4.59 -1.16
C PHE A 108 0.41 3.29 -1.98
N PRO A 109 -0.51 2.37 -1.62
CA PRO A 109 -0.74 1.12 -2.35
C PRO A 109 -1.02 1.32 -3.84
N GLN A 110 -0.45 0.47 -4.70
CA GLN A 110 -0.77 0.41 -6.12
C GLN A 110 -2.07 -0.38 -6.34
N ASN A 111 -3.21 0.33 -6.45
CA ASN A 111 -4.53 -0.31 -6.59
C ASN A 111 -5.04 -0.44 -8.03
N GLY A 112 -4.26 -0.04 -9.04
CA GLY A 112 -4.68 0.00 -10.45
C GLY A 112 -5.14 -1.36 -10.98
N THR A 113 -4.34 -2.41 -10.77
CA THR A 113 -4.67 -3.77 -11.20
C THR A 113 -5.89 -4.34 -10.46
N PHE A 114 -6.03 -4.05 -9.17
CA PHE A 114 -7.25 -4.41 -8.43
C PHE A 114 -8.49 -3.72 -8.99
N ASN A 115 -8.40 -2.43 -9.31
CA ASN A 115 -9.51 -1.70 -9.92
C ASN A 115 -9.91 -2.30 -11.27
N GLN A 116 -8.93 -2.77 -12.06
CA GLN A 116 -9.21 -3.48 -13.31
C GLN A 116 -9.95 -4.79 -13.04
N LEU A 117 -9.46 -5.64 -12.11
CA LEU A 117 -10.12 -6.88 -11.70
C LEU A 117 -11.60 -6.69 -11.34
N ILE A 118 -11.93 -5.61 -10.62
CA ILE A 118 -13.31 -5.25 -10.28
C ILE A 118 -14.08 -4.80 -11.53
N SER A 119 -13.53 -3.85 -12.29
CA SER A 119 -14.24 -3.21 -13.41
C SER A 119 -14.56 -4.16 -14.57
N THR A 120 -13.74 -5.19 -14.76
CA THR A 120 -13.92 -6.19 -15.83
C THR A 120 -14.73 -7.39 -15.37
N GLY A 121 -15.06 -7.49 -14.08
CA GLY A 121 -15.67 -8.66 -13.47
C GLY A 121 -14.72 -9.87 -13.34
N SER A 122 -13.43 -9.71 -13.66
CA SER A 122 -12.43 -10.78 -13.54
C SER A 122 -12.26 -11.25 -12.09
N ILE A 123 -12.54 -10.39 -11.10
CA ILE A 123 -12.54 -10.75 -9.67
C ILE A 123 -13.48 -11.94 -9.38
N GLU A 124 -14.60 -12.08 -10.10
CA GLU A 124 -15.58 -13.16 -9.89
C GLU A 124 -15.11 -14.51 -10.44
N LEU A 125 -14.11 -14.48 -11.33
CA LEU A 125 -13.48 -15.66 -11.93
C LEU A 125 -12.31 -16.19 -11.09
N ILE A 126 -11.94 -15.49 -10.01
CA ILE A 126 -10.98 -16.01 -9.03
C ILE A 126 -11.69 -17.11 -8.24
N ASP A 127 -11.17 -18.33 -8.24
CA ASP A 127 -11.81 -19.47 -7.58
C ASP A 127 -11.79 -19.32 -6.06
N SER A 128 -10.63 -18.92 -5.53
CA SER A 128 -10.41 -18.81 -4.09
C SER A 128 -11.22 -17.66 -3.46
N LYS A 129 -12.27 -18.01 -2.70
CA LYS A 129 -13.05 -17.04 -1.89
C LYS A 129 -12.17 -16.27 -0.89
N GLU A 130 -11.16 -16.95 -0.35
CA GLU A 130 -10.20 -16.33 0.55
C GLU A 130 -9.38 -15.27 -0.19
N PHE A 131 -8.90 -15.58 -1.39
CA PHE A 131 -8.13 -14.63 -2.19
C PHE A 131 -8.95 -13.38 -2.51
N ARG A 132 -10.20 -13.56 -2.98
CA ARG A 132 -11.12 -12.43 -3.21
C ARG A 132 -11.30 -11.57 -1.97
N ARG A 133 -11.48 -12.18 -0.79
CA ARG A 133 -11.65 -11.45 0.48
C ARG A 133 -10.39 -10.67 0.87
N VAL A 134 -9.21 -11.25 0.72
CA VAL A 134 -7.94 -10.56 1.03
C VAL A 134 -7.76 -9.36 0.11
N LEU A 135 -8.00 -9.51 -1.20
CA LEU A 135 -7.93 -8.39 -2.16
C LEU A 135 -8.88 -7.26 -1.79
N LEU A 136 -10.15 -7.60 -1.54
CA LEU A 136 -11.16 -6.63 -1.13
C LEU A 136 -10.72 -5.88 0.14
N ASN A 137 -10.29 -6.59 1.18
CA ASN A 137 -9.86 -5.95 2.43
C ASN A 137 -8.65 -5.03 2.22
N ASN A 138 -7.64 -5.47 1.45
CA ASN A 138 -6.42 -4.72 1.21
C ASN A 138 -6.69 -3.40 0.49
N TYR A 139 -7.43 -3.47 -0.61
CA TYR A 139 -7.64 -2.33 -1.51
C TYR A 139 -8.89 -1.51 -1.22
N THR A 140 -9.66 -1.88 -0.18
CA THR A 140 -10.78 -1.06 0.34
C THR A 140 -10.52 -0.63 1.77
N HIS A 141 -10.81 -1.48 2.75
CA HIS A 141 -10.75 -1.14 4.18
C HIS A 141 -9.37 -0.67 4.64
N TYR A 142 -8.31 -1.39 4.29
CA TYR A 142 -6.95 -0.99 4.68
C TYR A 142 -6.51 0.25 3.92
N TYR A 143 -6.81 0.32 2.62
CA TYR A 143 -6.54 1.50 1.79
C TYR A 143 -7.17 2.79 2.37
N GLU A 144 -8.46 2.76 2.70
CA GLU A 144 -9.18 3.91 3.27
C GLU A 144 -8.60 4.29 4.65
N ARG A 145 -8.32 3.29 5.48
CA ARG A 145 -7.73 3.52 6.80
C ARG A 145 -6.35 4.17 6.68
N ASN A 146 -5.55 3.72 5.73
CA ASN A 146 -4.23 4.26 5.43
C ASN A 146 -4.30 5.69 4.91
N SER A 147 -5.25 5.99 4.01
CA SER A 147 -5.45 7.34 3.50
C SER A 147 -5.76 8.33 4.64
N ALA A 148 -6.61 7.93 5.60
CA ALA A 148 -6.87 8.73 6.80
C ALA A 148 -5.62 8.86 7.70
N ASN A 149 -4.82 7.81 7.82
CA ASN A 149 -3.56 7.83 8.56
C ASN A 149 -2.55 8.79 7.92
N ASN A 150 -2.35 8.73 6.61
CA ASN A 150 -1.47 9.61 5.84
C ASN A 150 -1.82 11.09 6.06
N ARG A 151 -3.12 11.43 6.04
CA ARG A 151 -3.56 12.80 6.36
C ARG A 151 -3.17 13.23 7.77
N THR A 152 -3.24 12.31 8.73
CA THR A 152 -2.85 12.62 10.11
C THR A 152 -1.33 12.86 10.19
N LEU A 153 -0.53 12.13 9.41
CA LEU A 153 0.92 12.34 9.31
C LEU A 153 1.28 13.70 8.68
N ASP A 154 0.51 14.14 7.67
CA ASP A 154 0.66 15.48 7.09
C ASP A 154 0.38 16.57 8.14
N ASP A 155 -0.69 16.41 8.94
CA ASP A 155 -1.02 17.34 10.02
C ASP A 155 0.10 17.39 11.09
N LEU A 156 0.74 16.26 11.39
CA LEU A 156 1.89 16.19 12.30
C LEU A 156 3.09 16.96 11.75
N TYR A 157 3.42 16.78 10.47
CA TYR A 157 4.50 17.49 9.82
C TYR A 157 4.29 19.01 9.87
N LEU A 158 3.08 19.47 9.54
CA LEU A 158 2.72 20.88 9.61
C LEU A 158 2.77 21.43 11.05
N ALA A 159 2.38 20.62 12.03
CA ALA A 159 2.43 21.01 13.43
C ALA A 159 3.88 21.19 13.94
N PHE A 160 4.80 20.32 13.53
CA PHE A 160 6.24 20.51 13.81
C PHE A 160 6.76 21.78 13.16
N GLY A 161 6.46 21.99 11.88
CA GLY A 161 6.88 23.18 11.15
C GLY A 161 6.38 24.50 11.76
N ALA A 162 5.15 24.51 12.27
CA ALA A 162 4.57 25.72 12.86
C ALA A 162 5.05 25.98 14.30
N ASN A 163 5.35 24.93 15.08
CA ASN A 163 5.51 25.06 16.53
C ASN A 163 6.89 24.70 17.07
N ILE A 164 7.71 23.98 16.29
CA ILE A 164 9.05 23.53 16.70
C ILE A 164 10.12 24.21 15.85
N ASP A 165 9.98 24.24 14.52
CA ASP A 165 10.99 24.81 13.62
C ASP A 165 11.42 26.25 13.95
N PRO A 166 10.53 27.16 14.44
CA PRO A 166 10.93 28.49 14.88
C PRO A 166 11.87 28.53 16.10
N LYS A 167 12.06 27.39 16.77
CA LYS A 167 12.82 27.22 18.02
C LYS A 167 13.94 26.19 17.91
N ILE A 168 13.80 25.22 17.02
CA ILE A 168 14.81 24.23 16.66
C ILE A 168 14.88 24.23 15.14
N THR A 169 15.79 25.05 14.60
CA THR A 169 15.95 25.19 13.15
C THR A 169 17.14 24.36 12.71
N VAL A 170 16.93 23.47 11.73
CA VAL A 170 18.01 22.69 11.10
C VAL A 170 17.96 22.91 9.61
N SER A 171 19.05 23.42 9.05
CA SER A 171 19.28 23.50 7.61
C SER A 171 19.91 22.19 7.14
N SER A 172 19.51 21.73 5.95
CA SER A 172 20.01 20.49 5.38
C SER A 172 20.63 20.67 4.00
N ILE A 173 21.45 19.71 3.61
CA ILE A 173 21.98 19.54 2.25
C ILE A 173 21.67 18.11 1.79
N GLU A 174 21.25 17.93 0.54
CA GLU A 174 21.00 16.61 -0.02
C GLU A 174 22.31 15.81 -0.10
N LYS A 175 22.29 14.54 0.32
CA LYS A 175 23.51 13.71 0.35
C LYS A 175 23.91 13.15 -1.02
N ASP A 176 23.00 13.09 -1.99
CA ASP A 176 23.24 12.77 -3.41
C ASP A 176 21.93 12.93 -4.22
N ASP A 177 22.04 12.96 -5.56
CA ASP A 177 21.06 13.24 -6.64
C ASP A 177 19.85 12.25 -6.70
N ALA A 178 19.26 11.93 -5.56
CA ALA A 178 18.03 11.15 -5.46
C ALA A 178 16.80 12.05 -5.65
N SER A 179 15.74 11.50 -6.23
CA SER A 179 14.45 12.22 -6.37
C SER A 179 14.06 12.89 -5.06
N PHE A 180 13.74 14.18 -5.11
CA PHE A 180 13.45 15.11 -3.98
C PHE A 180 12.62 14.53 -2.81
N ILE A 181 11.77 13.53 -3.07
CA ILE A 181 10.89 12.90 -2.06
C ILE A 181 11.63 11.87 -1.18
N TYR A 182 12.72 11.26 -1.67
CA TYR A 182 13.39 10.12 -1.01
C TYR A 182 14.89 10.36 -0.73
N SER A 183 15.42 11.55 -1.01
CA SER A 183 16.82 11.87 -0.74
C SER A 183 17.08 12.00 0.76
N ASP A 184 18.08 11.26 1.25
CA ASP A 184 18.60 11.51 2.60
C ASP A 184 19.32 12.86 2.62
N GLN A 185 19.11 13.65 3.66
CA GLN A 185 19.80 14.93 3.82
C GLN A 185 20.77 14.88 5.01
N ALA A 186 21.80 15.70 4.96
CA ALA A 186 22.74 15.92 6.06
C ALA A 186 22.48 17.28 6.70
N VAL A 187 22.79 17.42 7.99
CA VAL A 187 22.79 18.71 8.67
C VAL A 187 23.87 19.61 8.05
N SER A 188 23.50 20.83 7.67
CA SER A 188 24.42 21.86 7.19
C SER A 188 24.65 22.97 8.20
N ALA A 189 23.59 23.38 8.90
CA ALA A 189 23.62 24.35 9.99
C ALA A 189 22.43 24.12 10.93
N PHE A 190 22.54 24.58 12.17
CA PHE A 190 21.45 24.47 13.15
C PHE A 190 21.47 25.62 14.15
N ASP A 191 20.28 25.92 14.69
CA ASP A 191 20.06 26.79 15.83
C ASP A 191 19.03 26.14 16.76
N ILE A 192 19.37 26.00 18.04
CA ILE A 192 18.57 25.27 19.03
C ILE A 192 18.38 26.15 20.25
N ASP A 193 17.14 26.60 20.47
CA ASP A 193 16.74 27.29 21.69
C ASP A 193 16.80 26.30 22.87
N PRO A 194 17.74 26.46 23.82
CA PRO A 194 17.95 25.49 24.89
C PRO A 194 16.80 25.47 25.90
N GLU A 195 16.13 26.60 26.13
CA GLU A 195 14.96 26.67 27.01
C GLU A 195 13.76 25.95 26.38
N PHE A 196 13.58 26.14 25.07
CA PHE A 196 12.53 25.44 24.34
C PHE A 196 12.80 23.94 24.24
N TYR A 197 14.04 23.51 23.98
CA TYR A 197 14.40 22.09 23.94
C TYR A 197 14.00 21.38 25.24
N LEU A 198 14.29 21.98 26.40
CA LEU A 198 13.93 21.44 27.72
C LEU A 198 12.45 21.63 28.09
N SER A 199 11.63 22.22 27.22
CA SER A 199 10.25 22.54 27.53
C SER A 199 9.32 21.33 27.46
N ASN A 200 8.25 21.37 28.26
CA ASN A 200 7.15 20.41 28.15
C ASN A 200 6.48 20.43 26.77
N THR A 201 6.57 21.55 26.04
CA THR A 201 6.03 21.67 24.69
C THR A 201 6.78 20.75 23.73
N PHE A 202 8.11 20.84 23.68
CA PHE A 202 8.91 19.96 22.82
C PHE A 202 8.74 18.48 23.20
N LYS A 203 8.75 18.18 24.50
CA LYS A 203 8.47 16.82 25.01
C LYS A 203 7.11 16.30 24.54
N ALA A 204 6.06 17.11 24.61
CA ALA A 204 4.72 16.73 24.16
C ALA A 204 4.65 16.46 22.65
N TYR A 205 5.36 17.24 21.83
CA TYR A 205 5.47 16.99 20.39
C TYR A 205 6.19 15.68 20.08
N LEU A 206 7.32 15.41 20.76
CA LEU A 206 8.04 14.14 20.61
C LEU A 206 7.17 12.93 20.97
N LEU A 207 6.42 13.00 22.08
CA LEU A 207 5.49 11.93 22.48
C LEU A 207 4.34 11.75 21.46
N THR A 208 3.85 12.84 20.89
CA THR A 208 2.82 12.81 19.83
C THR A 208 3.36 12.14 18.58
N ALA A 209 4.55 12.54 18.13
CA ALA A 209 5.24 11.93 17.00
C ALA A 209 5.50 10.44 17.25
N GLN A 210 5.97 10.06 18.44
CA GLN A 210 6.17 8.66 18.83
C GLN A 210 4.88 7.85 18.66
N SER A 211 3.75 8.36 19.18
CA SER A 211 2.46 7.66 19.08
C SER A 211 2.00 7.52 17.64
N MET A 212 2.15 8.56 16.82
CA MET A 212 1.67 8.58 15.44
C MET A 212 2.53 7.73 14.50
N VAL A 213 3.86 7.81 14.65
CA VAL A 213 4.79 6.93 13.93
C VAL A 213 4.55 5.48 14.30
N GLY A 214 4.29 5.17 15.58
CA GLY A 214 3.94 3.82 16.02
C GLY A 214 2.69 3.28 15.32
N LYS A 215 1.61 4.08 15.27
CA LYS A 215 0.39 3.72 14.53
C LYS A 215 0.63 3.53 13.03
N ASN A 216 1.54 4.29 12.44
CA ASN A 216 1.90 4.12 11.04
C ASN A 216 2.62 2.78 10.82
N ILE A 217 3.58 2.43 11.69
CA ILE A 217 4.26 1.12 11.66
C ILE A 217 3.22 -0.01 11.77
N ASP A 218 2.28 0.07 12.72
CA ASP A 218 1.21 -0.94 12.87
C ASP A 218 0.37 -1.08 11.57
N MET A 219 0.07 0.04 10.91
CA MET A 219 -0.67 0.02 9.64
C MET A 219 0.14 -0.63 8.51
N LEU A 220 1.43 -0.35 8.43
CA LEU A 220 2.35 -0.95 7.47
C LEU A 220 2.51 -2.46 7.69
N GLU A 221 2.50 -2.93 8.95
CA GLU A 221 2.53 -4.36 9.27
C GLU A 221 1.28 -5.09 8.76
N ILE A 222 0.09 -4.45 8.89
CA ILE A 222 -1.16 -4.99 8.35
C ILE A 222 -1.06 -5.17 6.82
N PHE A 223 -0.54 -4.17 6.11
CA PHE A 223 -0.32 -4.30 4.66
C PHE A 223 0.73 -5.35 4.33
N SER A 224 1.86 -5.39 5.03
CA SER A 224 2.93 -6.36 4.79
C SER A 224 2.42 -7.80 4.86
N LYS A 225 1.61 -8.10 5.89
CA LYS A 225 0.94 -9.39 6.02
C LYS A 225 -0.05 -9.64 4.87
N SER A 226 -0.89 -8.66 4.58
CA SER A 226 -1.89 -8.75 3.51
C SER A 226 -1.26 -8.99 2.13
N TYR A 227 -0.17 -8.29 1.78
CA TYR A 227 0.56 -8.51 0.53
C TYR A 227 1.24 -9.88 0.48
N THR A 228 1.77 -10.37 1.61
CA THR A 228 2.30 -11.73 1.70
C THR A 228 1.23 -12.78 1.40
N ASP A 229 0.02 -12.60 1.95
CA ASP A 229 -1.14 -13.45 1.69
C ASP A 229 -1.59 -13.35 0.22
N ILE A 230 -1.66 -12.13 -0.33
CA ILE A 230 -1.98 -11.88 -1.75
C ILE A 230 -1.01 -12.64 -2.66
N ILE A 231 0.30 -12.51 -2.44
CA ILE A 231 1.32 -13.17 -3.25
C ILE A 231 1.17 -14.69 -3.18
N THR A 232 0.95 -15.24 -1.99
CA THR A 232 0.79 -16.68 -1.80
C THR A 232 -0.46 -17.21 -2.52
N LEU A 233 -1.58 -16.52 -2.35
CA LEU A 233 -2.86 -16.92 -2.93
C LEU A 233 -2.91 -16.72 -4.44
N ALA A 234 -2.30 -15.65 -4.95
CA ALA A 234 -2.17 -15.38 -6.38
C ALA A 234 -1.39 -16.48 -7.10
N ASN A 235 -0.23 -16.89 -6.55
CA ASN A 235 0.54 -18.00 -7.14
C ASN A 235 -0.28 -19.30 -7.18
N LYS A 236 -1.09 -19.57 -6.15
CA LYS A 236 -1.95 -20.77 -6.11
C LYS A 236 -3.09 -20.70 -7.12
N GLU A 237 -3.61 -19.51 -7.40
CA GLU A 237 -4.73 -19.30 -8.33
C GLU A 237 -4.32 -19.51 -9.80
N ILE A 238 -3.08 -19.21 -10.16
CA ILE A 238 -2.53 -19.35 -11.53
C ILE A 238 -1.69 -20.63 -11.73
N SER A 239 -1.57 -21.49 -10.71
CA SER A 239 -0.85 -22.78 -10.78
C SER A 239 -1.75 -23.90 -11.28
#